data_AF-A0A2V2G7D6-F1
#
_entry.id   AF-A0A2V2G7D6-F1
#
_cell.length_a   1.000
_cell.length_b   1.000
_cell.length_c   1.000
_cell.angle_alpha   90.00
_cell.angle_beta   90.00
_cell.angle_gamma   90.00
#
_symmetry.space_group_name_H-M   'P 1'
#
loop_
_entity.id
_entity.type
_entity.pdbx_description
1 polymer ?
#
loop_
_entity_poly.entity_id
_entity_poly.type
_entity_poly.pdbx_seq_one_letter_code
_entity_poly.pdbx_strand_id
1 'polypeptide(L)'
;RCMYCGNCYTMCPALPIADGQGGDGCVIMVGGKISNRISQPKFSKVVVSYIPNEPPRWPTLTRTIKHIIDVYSKNANKYERLGEWAERIGWEKFFELTDLEFTHHLIDDFRDPAYYTWRQTTQFKFSELAENAYAGHEAHAAQATGGVTQEDKDTIVKFLTDKAGSKTKFYFNNFLELFPDASPRKVKAVLTALVEEDKVEYWSSGSTTMYGLKGSGKQSKTEEGK
;
A
#
# COMPACT_ATOMS: atom_id res chain seq x y z
N ARG A 1 4.31 20.21 2.96
CA ARG A 1 2.99 20.90 3.00
C ARG A 1 2.64 21.55 1.68
N CYS A 2 3.61 22.14 0.95
CA CYS A 2 3.39 22.50 -0.45
C CYS A 2 2.97 21.26 -1.25
N MET A 3 1.99 21.41 -2.12
CA MET A 3 1.52 20.42 -3.10
C MET A 3 1.45 21.03 -4.52
N TYR A 4 2.21 22.10 -4.75
CA TYR A 4 2.47 22.68 -6.08
C TYR A 4 1.23 23.22 -6.84
N CYS A 5 0.17 23.66 -6.17
CA CYS A 5 -1.03 24.22 -6.84
C CYS A 5 -0.83 25.58 -7.55
N GLY A 6 0.26 26.29 -7.26
CA GLY A 6 0.54 27.60 -7.87
C GLY A 6 -0.29 28.78 -7.37
N ASN A 7 -1.25 28.58 -6.45
CA ASN A 7 -2.09 29.69 -5.98
C ASN A 7 -1.29 30.81 -5.29
N CYS A 8 -0.15 30.48 -4.66
CA CYS A 8 0.74 31.49 -4.09
C CYS A 8 1.42 32.35 -5.17
N TYR A 9 1.75 31.77 -6.33
CA TYR A 9 2.28 32.51 -7.48
C TYR A 9 1.24 33.47 -8.06
N THR A 10 -0.02 33.03 -8.17
CA THR A 10 -1.13 33.90 -8.60
C THR A 10 -1.25 35.15 -7.74
N MET A 11 -1.04 35.02 -6.43
CA MET A 11 -1.10 36.14 -5.49
C MET A 11 0.20 36.94 -5.43
N CYS A 12 1.33 36.35 -5.79
CA CYS A 12 2.66 36.95 -5.68
C CYS A 12 3.56 36.54 -6.86
N PRO A 13 3.87 37.47 -7.78
CA PRO A 13 4.69 37.15 -8.95
C PRO A 13 6.15 36.80 -8.62
N ALA A 14 6.61 37.07 -7.39
CA ALA A 14 7.94 36.69 -6.90
C ALA A 14 8.05 35.22 -6.48
N LEU A 15 7.00 34.43 -6.62
CA LEU A 15 6.98 33.00 -6.31
C LEU A 15 6.77 32.13 -7.58
N PRO A 16 7.62 32.24 -8.62
CA PRO A 16 7.48 31.42 -9.81
C PRO A 16 7.72 29.93 -9.48
N ILE A 17 6.94 29.04 -10.09
CA ILE A 17 7.03 27.59 -9.83
C ILE A 17 7.05 26.71 -11.09
N ALA A 18 6.91 27.30 -12.28
CA ALA A 18 6.92 26.53 -13.53
C ALA A 18 8.30 25.90 -13.76
N ASP A 19 8.32 24.63 -14.17
CA ASP A 19 9.53 23.86 -14.44
C ASP A 19 9.40 22.97 -15.68
N GLY A 20 10.19 23.30 -16.70
CA GLY A 20 10.27 22.54 -17.95
C GLY A 20 11.22 21.35 -17.93
N GLN A 21 11.98 21.12 -16.85
CA GLN A 21 12.96 20.02 -16.75
C GLN A 21 12.36 18.69 -16.27
N GLY A 22 11.02 18.60 -16.23
CA GLY A 22 10.31 17.41 -15.78
C GLY A 22 9.50 17.62 -14.49
N GLY A 23 9.47 18.82 -13.92
CA GLY A 23 8.52 19.16 -12.86
C GLY A 23 7.08 19.25 -13.38
N ASP A 24 6.84 20.04 -14.43
CA ASP A 24 5.51 20.25 -14.98
C ASP A 24 5.07 19.09 -15.90
N GLY A 25 3.80 18.70 -15.78
CA GLY A 25 3.21 17.62 -16.56
C GLY A 25 1.69 17.68 -16.59
N CYS A 26 1.07 16.58 -17.02
CA CYS A 26 -0.37 16.43 -17.15
C CYS A 26 -0.90 15.34 -16.21
N VAL A 27 -2.07 15.60 -15.64
CA VAL A 27 -2.88 14.63 -14.88
C VAL A 27 -4.05 14.21 -15.75
N ILE A 28 -4.40 12.92 -15.79
CA ILE A 28 -5.61 12.46 -16.48
C ILE A 28 -6.72 12.24 -15.47
N MET A 29 -7.89 12.84 -15.74
CA MET A 29 -9.10 12.63 -14.97
C MET A 29 -10.23 12.11 -15.86
N VAL A 30 -11.08 11.25 -15.33
CA VAL A 30 -12.20 10.65 -16.07
C VAL A 30 -13.49 10.57 -15.24
N GLY A 31 -14.62 10.36 -15.91
CA GLY A 31 -15.89 10.02 -15.26
C GLY A 31 -16.78 11.20 -14.86
N GLY A 32 -16.35 12.43 -15.11
CA GLY A 32 -17.17 13.61 -14.85
C GLY A 32 -18.33 13.76 -15.84
N LYS A 33 -19.45 14.34 -15.37
CA LYS A 33 -20.55 14.75 -16.24
C LYS A 33 -21.37 15.89 -15.61
N ILE A 34 -22.00 16.70 -16.47
CA ILE A 34 -22.87 17.81 -16.05
C ILE A 34 -24.37 17.54 -16.25
N SER A 35 -24.72 16.61 -17.15
CA SER A 35 -26.12 16.30 -17.45
C SER A 35 -26.79 15.49 -16.34
N ASN A 36 -28.07 15.75 -16.07
CA ASN A 36 -28.92 14.99 -15.14
C ASN A 36 -29.58 13.73 -15.75
N ARG A 37 -29.16 13.32 -16.95
CA ARG A 37 -29.74 12.14 -17.62
C ARG A 37 -29.34 10.86 -16.88
N ILE A 38 -30.34 10.07 -16.44
CA ILE A 38 -30.23 8.78 -15.73
C ILE A 38 -29.59 8.90 -14.34
N SER A 39 -28.33 9.33 -14.25
CA SER A 39 -27.64 9.62 -12.97
C SER A 39 -27.37 11.12 -12.78
N GLN A 40 -27.06 11.53 -11.55
CA GLN A 40 -26.74 12.92 -11.20
C GLN A 40 -25.40 13.39 -11.81
N PRO A 41 -25.15 14.71 -11.87
CA PRO A 41 -23.84 15.28 -12.22
C PRO A 41 -22.73 14.78 -11.28
N LYS A 42 -21.51 14.63 -11.82
CA LYS A 42 -20.37 14.05 -11.09
C LYS A 42 -19.09 14.76 -11.45
N PHE A 43 -18.21 14.89 -10.46
CA PHE A 43 -16.81 15.26 -10.70
C PHE A 43 -16.05 14.12 -11.38
N SER A 44 -15.13 14.47 -12.27
CA SER A 44 -14.10 13.55 -12.73
C SER A 44 -13.17 13.16 -11.58
N LYS A 45 -12.56 11.98 -11.67
CA LYS A 45 -11.61 11.43 -10.71
C LYS A 45 -10.25 11.25 -11.38
N VAL A 46 -9.18 11.46 -10.63
CA VAL A 46 -7.82 11.24 -11.13
C VAL A 46 -7.61 9.75 -11.36
N VAL A 47 -7.09 9.39 -12.53
CA VAL A 47 -6.75 8.00 -12.89
C VAL A 47 -5.31 7.83 -13.37
N VAL A 48 -4.64 8.93 -13.73
CA VAL A 48 -3.19 8.95 -13.95
C VAL A 48 -2.64 10.19 -13.26
N SER A 49 -1.75 9.99 -12.30
CA SER A 49 -1.23 11.06 -11.43
C SER A 49 -0.22 11.96 -12.11
N TYR A 50 0.53 11.47 -13.10
CA TYR A 50 1.53 12.26 -13.81
C TYR A 50 1.86 11.68 -15.17
N ILE A 51 1.89 12.54 -16.19
CA ILE A 51 2.46 12.28 -17.51
C ILE A 51 3.39 13.46 -17.83
N PRO A 52 4.64 13.21 -18.22
CA PRO A 52 5.57 14.29 -18.53
C PRO A 52 5.09 15.10 -19.73
N ASN A 53 5.48 16.38 -19.77
CA ASN A 53 5.28 17.19 -20.95
C ASN A 53 6.20 16.71 -22.10
N GLU A 54 5.60 16.31 -23.21
CA GLU A 54 6.32 15.85 -24.41
C GLU A 54 5.95 16.70 -25.66
N PRO A 55 6.20 18.03 -25.66
CA PRO A 55 6.00 18.85 -26.86
C PRO A 55 6.80 18.32 -28.07
N PRO A 56 6.28 18.48 -29.30
CA PRO A 56 5.06 19.20 -29.66
C PRO A 56 3.82 18.31 -29.76
N ARG A 57 3.88 17.01 -29.43
CA ARG A 57 2.83 16.04 -29.79
C ARG A 57 2.23 15.24 -28.63
N TRP A 58 2.82 15.24 -27.45
CA TRP A 58 2.34 14.51 -26.27
C TRP A 58 1.92 13.05 -26.59
N PRO A 59 2.83 12.25 -27.18
CA PRO A 59 2.51 10.91 -27.62
C PRO A 59 2.04 10.00 -26.48
N THR A 60 2.59 10.15 -25.26
CA THR A 60 2.17 9.35 -24.11
C THR A 60 0.75 9.72 -23.68
N LEU A 61 0.46 11.00 -23.47
CA LEU A 61 -0.88 11.50 -23.11
C LEU A 61 -1.95 11.04 -24.12
N THR A 62 -1.70 11.24 -25.42
CA THR A 62 -2.69 10.96 -26.47
C THR A 62 -2.95 9.47 -26.62
N ARG A 63 -1.93 8.62 -26.51
CA ARG A 63 -2.10 7.15 -26.48
C ARG A 63 -2.93 6.72 -25.27
N THR A 64 -2.63 7.24 -24.08
CA THR A 64 -3.37 6.89 -22.86
C THR A 64 -4.85 7.27 -22.97
N ILE A 65 -5.15 8.48 -23.44
CA ILE A 65 -6.54 8.91 -23.67
C ILE A 65 -7.25 8.02 -24.69
N LYS A 66 -6.60 7.72 -25.81
CA LYS A 66 -7.17 6.86 -26.86
C LYS A 66 -7.46 5.45 -26.35
N HIS A 67 -6.53 4.89 -25.58
CA HIS A 67 -6.68 3.58 -24.96
C HIS A 67 -7.89 3.52 -24.03
N ILE A 68 -8.04 4.49 -23.12
CA ILE A 68 -9.21 4.58 -22.22
C ILE A 68 -10.52 4.64 -23.02
N ILE A 69 -10.57 5.47 -24.06
CA ILE A 69 -11.76 5.61 -24.92
C ILE A 69 -12.07 4.29 -25.63
N ASP A 70 -11.06 3.59 -26.14
CA ASP A 70 -11.24 2.31 -26.85
C ASP A 70 -11.76 1.22 -25.93
N VAL A 71 -11.20 1.09 -24.73
CA VAL A 71 -11.67 0.13 -23.72
C VAL A 71 -13.10 0.47 -23.29
N TYR A 72 -13.39 1.74 -23.02
CA TYR A 72 -14.75 2.19 -22.70
C TYR A 72 -15.74 1.85 -23.82
N SER A 73 -15.40 2.14 -25.07
CA SER A 73 -16.30 1.92 -26.22
C SER A 73 -16.67 0.45 -26.43
N LYS A 74 -15.77 -0.47 -26.07
CA LYS A 74 -15.97 -1.93 -26.19
C LYS A 74 -16.79 -2.52 -25.05
N ASN A 75 -16.79 -1.89 -23.87
CA ASN A 75 -17.32 -2.47 -22.63
C ASN A 75 -18.53 -1.72 -22.03
N ALA A 76 -18.79 -0.49 -22.48
CA ALA A 76 -19.91 0.31 -22.00
C ALA A 76 -21.23 -0.11 -22.63
N ASN A 77 -22.29 -0.08 -21.84
CA ASN A 77 -23.64 -0.31 -22.37
C ASN A 77 -24.15 0.92 -23.12
N LYS A 78 -25.16 0.71 -23.97
CA LYS A 78 -25.82 1.81 -24.68
C LYS A 78 -26.30 2.88 -23.67
N TYR A 79 -25.96 4.14 -23.96
CA TYR A 79 -26.26 5.34 -23.16
C TYR A 79 -25.45 5.54 -21.87
N GLU A 80 -24.65 4.57 -21.44
CA GLU A 80 -23.74 4.81 -20.31
C GLU A 80 -22.74 5.90 -20.68
N ARG A 81 -22.37 6.70 -19.67
CA ARG A 81 -21.20 7.60 -19.71
C ARG A 81 -20.01 6.89 -19.09
N LEU A 82 -18.79 7.35 -19.38
CA LEU A 82 -17.56 6.76 -18.84
C LEU A 82 -17.59 6.59 -17.31
N GLY A 83 -18.07 7.59 -16.57
CA GLY A 83 -18.18 7.50 -15.11
C GLY A 83 -19.23 6.50 -14.63
N GLU A 84 -20.33 6.35 -15.36
CA GLU A 84 -21.38 5.38 -15.04
C GLU A 84 -20.89 3.94 -15.33
N TRP A 85 -20.16 3.76 -16.43
CA TRP A 85 -19.47 2.52 -16.73
C TRP A 85 -18.48 2.14 -15.63
N ALA A 86 -17.57 3.06 -15.25
CA ALA A 86 -16.55 2.83 -14.23
C ALA A 86 -17.18 2.47 -12.86
N GLU A 87 -18.23 3.17 -12.44
CA GLU A 87 -18.93 2.84 -11.18
C GLU A 87 -19.68 1.51 -11.23
N ARG A 88 -20.29 1.17 -12.37
CA ARG A 88 -20.98 -0.12 -12.53
C ARG A 88 -20.02 -1.30 -12.44
N ILE A 89 -18.88 -1.21 -13.12
CA ILE A 89 -17.89 -2.30 -13.10
C ILE A 89 -17.04 -2.29 -11.82
N GLY A 90 -16.94 -1.16 -11.13
CA GLY A 90 -16.03 -0.93 -10.01
C GLY A 90 -14.65 -0.47 -10.50
N TRP A 91 -14.03 0.43 -9.75
CA TRP A 91 -12.72 1.01 -10.12
C TRP A 91 -11.63 -0.05 -10.27
N GLU A 92 -11.66 -1.12 -9.47
CA GLU A 92 -10.74 -2.25 -9.60
C GLU A 92 -10.76 -2.88 -11.01
N LYS A 93 -11.95 -3.06 -11.60
CA LYS A 93 -12.10 -3.59 -12.95
C LYS A 93 -11.83 -2.54 -14.03
N PHE A 94 -12.02 -1.26 -13.73
CA PHE A 94 -11.61 -0.18 -14.63
C PHE A 94 -10.09 -0.24 -14.86
N PHE A 95 -9.29 -0.23 -13.78
CA PHE A 95 -7.82 -0.27 -13.88
C PHE A 95 -7.32 -1.55 -14.56
N GLU A 96 -7.93 -2.70 -14.27
CA GLU A 96 -7.62 -3.98 -14.92
C GLU A 96 -7.88 -3.96 -16.42
N LEU A 97 -9.04 -3.46 -16.86
CA LEU A 97 -9.39 -3.43 -18.28
C LEU A 97 -8.60 -2.39 -19.09
N THR A 98 -8.18 -1.30 -18.45
CA THR A 98 -7.41 -0.24 -19.08
C THR A 98 -5.90 -0.41 -18.96
N ASP A 99 -5.44 -1.43 -18.24
CA ASP A 99 -4.02 -1.67 -17.96
C ASP A 99 -3.29 -0.39 -17.48
N LEU A 100 -3.97 0.38 -16.63
CA LEU A 100 -3.42 1.59 -16.03
C LEU A 100 -2.83 1.26 -14.67
N GLU A 101 -1.67 1.82 -14.37
CA GLU A 101 -1.05 1.68 -13.06
C GLU A 101 -1.83 2.47 -12.01
N PHE A 102 -2.32 1.77 -10.98
CA PHE A 102 -2.90 2.40 -9.81
C PHE A 102 -1.79 2.76 -8.82
N THR A 103 -1.61 4.05 -8.54
CA THR A 103 -0.63 4.54 -7.57
C THR A 103 -1.31 5.18 -6.37
N HIS A 104 -0.59 5.27 -5.24
CA HIS A 104 -1.14 5.90 -4.03
C HIS A 104 -1.49 7.39 -4.22
N HIS A 105 -0.95 8.06 -5.24
CA HIS A 105 -1.29 9.44 -5.60
C HIS A 105 -2.75 9.62 -6.05
N LEU A 106 -3.46 8.53 -6.34
CA LEU A 106 -4.87 8.54 -6.71
C LEU A 106 -5.80 8.53 -5.48
N ILE A 107 -5.26 8.21 -4.30
CA ILE A 107 -5.99 8.18 -3.04
C ILE A 107 -6.05 9.60 -2.50
N ASP A 108 -7.26 10.09 -2.23
CA ASP A 108 -7.45 11.43 -1.67
C ASP A 108 -6.85 11.52 -0.27
N ASP A 109 -6.13 12.61 -0.02
CA ASP A 109 -5.51 12.97 1.25
C ASP A 109 -5.88 14.40 1.70
N PHE A 110 -6.84 15.04 1.01
CA PHE A 110 -7.20 16.43 1.26
C PHE A 110 -8.30 16.59 2.33
N ARG A 111 -7.85 16.85 3.56
CA ARG A 111 -8.70 17.16 4.74
C ARG A 111 -9.67 16.02 5.08
N ASP A 112 -10.66 16.30 5.92
CA ASP A 112 -11.64 15.31 6.38
C ASP A 112 -12.45 14.65 5.24
N PRO A 113 -12.83 15.33 4.14
CA PRO A 113 -13.60 14.71 3.08
C PRO A 113 -12.90 13.55 2.37
N ALA A 114 -11.57 13.49 2.42
CA ALA A 114 -10.78 12.38 1.89
C ALA A 114 -11.27 11.02 2.42
N TYR A 115 -11.71 10.97 3.68
CA TYR A 115 -12.28 9.78 4.30
C TYR A 115 -13.40 9.16 3.45
N TYR A 116 -14.30 9.98 2.89
CA TYR A 116 -15.44 9.49 2.10
C TYR A 116 -15.04 8.92 0.73
N THR A 117 -13.79 9.10 0.31
CA THR A 117 -13.28 8.51 -0.94
C THR A 117 -12.79 7.07 -0.75
N TRP A 118 -12.48 6.67 0.49
CA TRP A 118 -12.04 5.32 0.80
C TRP A 118 -13.20 4.34 0.77
N ARG A 119 -12.89 3.03 0.70
CA ARG A 119 -13.91 1.97 0.68
C ARG A 119 -14.23 1.53 2.11
N GLN A 120 -15.38 1.91 2.66
CA GLN A 120 -15.88 1.42 3.96
C GLN A 120 -16.85 0.23 3.82
N THR A 121 -16.53 -0.70 2.92
CA THR A 121 -17.35 -1.90 2.68
C THR A 121 -16.45 -3.09 2.33
N THR A 122 -16.90 -4.29 2.66
CA THR A 122 -16.26 -5.55 2.27
C THR A 122 -16.54 -5.95 0.83
N GLN A 123 -17.43 -5.24 0.14
CA GLN A 123 -17.75 -5.51 -1.26
C GLN A 123 -16.62 -5.01 -2.17
N PHE A 124 -15.80 -5.93 -2.66
CA PHE A 124 -14.79 -5.68 -3.70
C PHE A 124 -14.63 -6.92 -4.58
N LYS A 125 -14.03 -6.74 -5.76
CA LYS A 125 -13.68 -7.85 -6.65
C LYS A 125 -12.18 -8.13 -6.55
N PHE A 126 -11.83 -9.41 -6.56
CA PHE A 126 -10.43 -9.82 -6.75
C PHE A 126 -9.96 -9.40 -8.15
N SER A 127 -8.73 -8.92 -8.23
CA SER A 127 -8.07 -8.52 -9.48
C SER A 127 -6.57 -8.84 -9.37
N GLU A 128 -5.96 -9.25 -10.49
CA GLU A 128 -4.52 -9.53 -10.55
C GLU A 128 -3.70 -8.29 -10.19
N LEU A 129 -4.19 -7.09 -10.50
CA LEU A 129 -3.56 -5.83 -10.08
C LEU A 129 -3.58 -5.64 -8.56
N ALA A 130 -4.68 -6.01 -7.88
CA ALA A 130 -4.72 -5.97 -6.42
C ALA A 130 -3.74 -7.00 -5.82
N GLU A 131 -3.67 -8.20 -6.40
CA GLU A 131 -2.69 -9.22 -5.98
C GLU A 131 -1.24 -8.73 -6.16
N ASN A 132 -0.92 -8.12 -7.30
CA ASN A 132 0.41 -7.56 -7.58
C ASN A 132 0.75 -6.36 -6.67
N ALA A 133 -0.22 -5.50 -6.37
CA ALA A 133 -0.04 -4.41 -5.40
C ALA A 133 0.20 -4.96 -3.98
N TYR A 134 -0.45 -6.06 -3.61
CA TYR A 134 -0.18 -6.80 -2.37
C TYR A 134 1.20 -7.49 -2.40
N ALA A 135 1.66 -8.02 -3.54
CA ALA A 135 3.02 -8.55 -3.68
C ALA A 135 4.08 -7.45 -3.49
N GLY A 136 3.79 -6.20 -3.82
CA GLY A 136 4.60 -5.04 -3.45
C GLY A 136 4.78 -4.86 -1.93
N HIS A 137 3.85 -5.36 -1.11
CA HIS A 137 4.04 -5.44 0.35
C HIS A 137 5.14 -6.45 0.72
N GLU A 138 5.36 -7.52 -0.05
CA GLU A 138 6.49 -8.42 0.17
C GLU A 138 7.82 -7.71 -0.05
N ALA A 139 7.89 -6.73 -0.96
CA ALA A 139 9.07 -5.86 -1.10
C ALA A 139 9.25 -4.91 0.11
N HIS A 140 8.16 -4.42 0.70
CA HIS A 140 8.21 -3.68 1.97
C HIS A 140 8.55 -4.58 3.18
N ALA A 141 8.12 -5.84 3.18
CA ALA A 141 8.49 -6.84 4.18
C ALA A 141 9.97 -7.24 4.02
N ALA A 142 10.46 -7.37 2.79
CA ALA A 142 11.87 -7.59 2.47
C ALA A 142 12.74 -6.39 2.88
N GLN A 143 12.24 -5.16 2.73
CA GLN A 143 12.85 -3.95 3.30
C GLN A 143 12.82 -3.93 4.83
N ALA A 144 11.79 -4.52 5.47
CA ALA A 144 11.72 -4.67 6.92
C ALA A 144 12.76 -5.70 7.46
N THR A 145 13.14 -6.68 6.66
CA THR A 145 14.24 -7.62 6.95
C THR A 145 15.63 -7.12 6.52
N GLY A 146 15.71 -5.99 5.80
CA GLY A 146 16.93 -5.43 5.19
C GLY A 146 18.03 -4.95 6.15
N GLY A 147 17.98 -5.34 7.42
CA GLY A 147 19.00 -5.05 8.44
C GLY A 147 19.18 -6.15 9.48
N VAL A 148 18.66 -7.36 9.24
CA VAL A 148 18.81 -8.53 10.11
C VAL A 148 20.09 -9.27 9.73
N THR A 149 21.10 -9.28 10.61
CA THR A 149 22.32 -10.07 10.38
C THR A 149 22.21 -11.48 10.99
N GLN A 150 23.09 -12.40 10.57
CA GLN A 150 23.18 -13.72 11.20
C GLN A 150 23.61 -13.61 12.68
N GLU A 151 24.45 -12.64 13.02
CA GLU A 151 24.89 -12.37 14.39
C GLU A 151 23.72 -11.93 15.29
N ASP A 152 22.79 -11.14 14.75
CA ASP A 152 21.56 -10.75 15.47
C ASP A 152 20.72 -12.00 15.80
N LYS A 153 20.57 -12.91 14.84
CA LYS A 153 19.83 -14.18 15.02
C LYS A 153 20.52 -15.06 16.08
N ASP A 154 21.82 -15.22 15.99
CA ASP A 154 22.62 -16.06 16.89
C ASP A 154 22.58 -15.52 18.34
N THR A 155 22.57 -14.21 18.51
CA THR A 155 22.43 -13.56 19.82
C THR A 155 21.13 -13.95 20.52
N ILE A 156 20.00 -13.92 19.80
CA ILE A 156 18.70 -14.33 20.34
C ILE A 156 18.66 -15.83 20.64
N VAL A 157 19.14 -16.67 19.71
CA VAL A 157 19.14 -18.13 19.90
C VAL A 157 20.03 -18.53 21.09
N LYS A 158 21.19 -17.90 21.25
CA LYS A 158 22.08 -18.13 22.39
C LYS A 158 21.41 -17.74 23.70
N PHE A 159 20.80 -16.55 23.79
CA PHE A 159 20.05 -16.12 24.98
C PHE A 159 18.97 -17.14 25.37
N LEU A 160 18.19 -17.61 24.40
CA LEU A 160 17.13 -18.58 24.66
C LEU A 160 17.68 -19.95 25.09
N THR A 161 18.78 -20.39 24.48
CA THR A 161 19.44 -21.67 24.80
C THR A 161 20.03 -21.65 26.21
N ASP A 162 20.72 -20.56 26.58
CA ASP A 162 21.32 -20.37 27.91
C ASP A 162 20.25 -20.36 29.02
N LYS A 163 19.02 -19.96 28.68
CA LYS A 163 17.91 -19.89 29.62
C LYS A 163 16.96 -21.07 29.55
N ALA A 164 17.14 -22.02 28.61
CA ALA A 164 16.23 -23.12 28.34
C ALA A 164 15.94 -24.00 29.57
N GLY A 165 16.89 -24.14 30.49
CA GLY A 165 16.71 -24.88 31.76
C GLY A 165 15.89 -24.15 32.83
N SER A 166 15.66 -22.84 32.70
CA SER A 166 15.05 -21.98 33.73
C SER A 166 13.70 -21.41 33.33
N LYS A 167 13.55 -20.96 32.08
CA LYS A 167 12.35 -20.31 31.57
C LYS A 167 12.25 -20.54 30.07
N THR A 168 11.05 -20.86 29.59
CA THR A 168 10.81 -21.24 28.20
C THR A 168 10.07 -20.16 27.39
N LYS A 169 9.59 -19.10 28.04
CA LYS A 169 8.85 -17.99 27.42
C LYS A 169 9.40 -16.64 27.89
N PHE A 170 9.65 -15.73 26.95
CA PHE A 170 10.19 -14.39 27.21
C PHE A 170 9.34 -13.32 26.55
N TYR A 171 9.17 -12.18 27.20
CA TYR A 171 8.46 -11.05 26.63
C TYR A 171 9.33 -10.34 25.61
N PHE A 172 8.71 -9.65 24.66
CA PHE A 172 9.43 -8.86 23.66
C PHE A 172 10.48 -7.90 24.27
N ASN A 173 10.14 -7.26 25.40
CA ASN A 173 11.05 -6.33 26.08
C ASN A 173 12.37 -6.99 26.54
N ASN A 174 12.37 -8.30 26.83
CA ASN A 174 13.60 -9.00 27.21
C ASN A 174 14.60 -9.08 26.04
N PHE A 175 14.14 -9.04 24.80
CA PHE A 175 15.02 -9.04 23.63
C PHE A 175 15.53 -7.63 23.30
N LEU A 176 14.82 -6.57 23.70
CA LEU A 176 15.32 -5.19 23.53
C LEU A 176 16.59 -4.95 24.36
N GLU A 177 16.67 -5.57 25.54
CA GLU A 177 17.85 -5.49 26.41
C GLU A 177 19.12 -6.10 25.78
N LEU A 178 18.96 -7.04 24.83
CA LEU A 178 20.08 -7.66 24.11
C LEU A 178 20.67 -6.75 23.02
N PHE A 179 19.91 -5.74 22.60
CA PHE A 179 20.29 -4.84 21.52
C PHE A 179 20.04 -3.37 21.92
N PRO A 180 20.84 -2.80 22.84
CA PRO A 180 20.60 -1.47 23.39
C PRO A 180 20.62 -0.35 22.34
N ASP A 181 21.38 -0.54 21.25
CA ASP A 181 21.52 0.43 20.16
C ASP A 181 20.57 0.16 18.97
N ALA A 182 19.77 -0.91 19.03
CA ALA A 182 18.85 -1.27 17.95
C ALA A 182 17.45 -0.71 18.17
N SER A 183 16.79 -0.33 17.07
CA SER A 183 15.37 0.04 17.14
C SER A 183 14.49 -1.19 17.47
N PRO A 184 13.35 -1.00 18.17
CA PRO A 184 12.40 -2.10 18.40
C PRO A 184 11.92 -2.79 17.12
N ARG A 185 11.87 -2.04 16.00
CA ARG A 185 11.52 -2.60 14.69
C ARG A 185 12.56 -3.62 14.22
N LYS A 186 13.85 -3.34 14.41
CA LYS A 186 14.95 -4.27 14.07
C LYS A 186 14.82 -5.57 14.89
N VAL A 187 14.66 -5.47 16.21
CA VAL A 187 14.52 -6.66 17.08
C VAL A 187 13.30 -7.50 16.71
N LYS A 188 12.17 -6.86 16.37
CA LYS A 188 10.97 -7.54 15.87
C LYS A 188 11.23 -8.26 14.54
N ALA A 189 11.99 -7.65 13.63
CA ALA A 189 12.37 -8.26 12.36
C ALA A 189 13.26 -9.51 12.58
N VAL A 190 14.23 -9.45 13.49
CA VAL A 190 15.09 -10.62 13.84
C VAL A 190 14.24 -11.76 14.40
N LEU A 191 13.31 -11.48 15.32
CA LEU A 191 12.41 -12.48 15.89
C LEU A 191 11.48 -13.09 14.83
N THR A 192 10.97 -12.27 13.90
CA THR A 192 10.12 -12.74 12.79
C THR A 192 10.90 -13.69 11.88
N ALA A 193 12.13 -13.33 11.51
CA ALA A 193 13.00 -14.18 10.71
C ALA A 193 13.32 -15.53 11.40
N LEU A 194 13.51 -15.53 12.73
CA LEU A 194 13.72 -16.76 13.49
C LEU A 194 12.47 -17.64 13.60
N VAL A 195 11.27 -17.05 13.56
CA VAL A 195 10.00 -17.78 13.51
C VAL A 195 9.80 -18.41 12.14
N GLU A 196 10.10 -17.69 11.06
CA GLU A 196 10.08 -18.21 9.68
C GLU A 196 11.11 -19.34 9.47
N GLU A 197 12.26 -19.27 10.14
CA GLU A 197 13.28 -20.34 10.16
C GLU A 197 12.95 -21.50 11.11
N ASP A 198 11.77 -21.51 11.73
CA ASP A 198 11.35 -22.55 12.67
C ASP A 198 12.28 -22.73 13.90
N LYS A 199 13.10 -21.72 14.24
CA LYS A 199 13.98 -21.76 15.42
C LYS A 199 13.28 -21.25 16.69
N VAL A 200 12.38 -20.29 16.52
CA VAL A 200 11.64 -19.63 17.59
C VAL A 200 10.14 -19.81 17.36
N GLU A 201 9.39 -19.97 18.42
CA GLU A 201 7.92 -19.97 18.41
C GLU A 201 7.40 -18.82 19.28
N TYR A 202 6.20 -18.32 18.96
CA TYR A 202 5.56 -17.27 19.74
C TYR A 202 4.19 -17.68 20.25
N TRP A 203 3.79 -17.09 21.36
CA TRP A 203 2.44 -17.21 21.93
C TRP A 203 1.87 -15.82 22.13
N SER A 204 0.59 -15.65 21.78
CA SER A 204 -0.13 -14.40 22.01
C SER A 204 -1.36 -14.65 22.87
N SER A 205 -1.57 -13.81 23.89
CA SER A 205 -2.80 -13.78 24.69
C SER A 205 -3.69 -12.58 24.32
N GLY A 206 -3.58 -12.08 23.08
CA GLY A 206 -4.29 -10.90 22.59
C GLY A 206 -3.60 -9.58 22.93
N SER A 207 -3.29 -9.33 24.20
CA SER A 207 -2.61 -8.09 24.66
C SER A 207 -1.09 -8.19 24.74
N THR A 208 -0.52 -9.41 24.78
CA THR A 208 0.91 -9.63 24.99
C THR A 208 1.42 -10.79 24.14
N THR A 209 2.61 -10.62 23.56
CA THR A 209 3.34 -11.63 22.79
C THR A 209 4.59 -12.10 23.53
N MET A 210 4.76 -13.40 23.64
CA MET A 210 5.95 -14.06 24.20
C MET A 210 6.62 -14.92 23.15
N TYR A 211 7.94 -15.06 23.24
CA TYR A 211 8.78 -15.85 22.34
C TYR A 211 9.58 -16.89 23.11
N GLY A 212 9.91 -18.01 22.48
CA GLY A 212 10.72 -19.08 23.05
C GLY A 212 11.30 -19.98 21.97
N LEU A 213 12.23 -20.88 22.33
CA LEU A 213 12.71 -21.90 21.39
C LEU A 213 11.56 -22.80 20.96
N LYS A 214 11.49 -23.13 19.67
CA LYS A 214 10.47 -24.04 19.14
C LYS A 214 10.47 -25.37 19.92
N GLY A 215 9.29 -25.81 20.34
CA GLY A 215 9.11 -27.05 21.11
C GLY A 215 9.48 -26.96 22.60
N SER A 216 9.89 -25.80 23.10
CA SER A 216 10.18 -25.60 24.54
C SER A 216 8.95 -25.20 25.36
N GLY A 217 7.84 -24.82 24.71
CA GLY A 217 6.60 -24.52 25.40
C GLY A 217 5.92 -25.74 26.01
N LYS A 218 5.69 -25.73 27.33
CA LYS A 218 4.89 -26.74 28.07
C LYS A 218 3.43 -26.91 27.58
N GLN A 219 2.98 -26.11 26.63
CA GLN A 219 1.58 -26.07 26.17
C GLN A 219 1.29 -27.07 25.04
N SER A 220 2.32 -27.63 24.40
CA SER A 220 2.15 -28.69 23.39
C SER A 220 1.55 -29.99 23.94
N LYS A 221 1.48 -30.16 25.26
CA LYS A 221 0.85 -31.33 25.89
C LYS A 221 -0.63 -31.14 26.27
N THR A 222 -1.22 -29.96 26.04
CA THR A 222 -2.59 -29.68 26.51
C THR A 222 -3.57 -29.29 25.40
N GLU A 223 -3.12 -29.12 24.15
CA GLU A 223 -4.02 -28.79 23.02
C GLU A 223 -4.19 -29.93 22.00
N GLU A 224 -3.42 -31.03 22.09
CA GLU A 224 -3.79 -32.31 21.46
C GLU A 224 -4.57 -33.16 22.48
N GLY A 225 -5.80 -32.75 22.77
CA GLY A 225 -6.54 -33.33 23.90
C GLY A 225 -8.04 -33.05 23.93
N LYS A 226 -8.70 -33.05 22.77
CA LYS A 226 -10.05 -33.61 22.49
C LYS A 226 -10.59 -33.13 21.15
#